data_AF-A0A976JIU0-F1
#
_entry.id   AF-A0A976JIU0-F1
#
_cell.length_a   1.000
_cell.length_b   1.000
_cell.length_c   1.000
_cell.angle_alpha   90.00
_cell.angle_beta   90.00
_cell.angle_gamma   90.00
#
_symmetry.space_group_name_H-M   'P 1'
#
loop_
_entity.id
_entity.type
_entity.pdbx_description
1 polymer ?
#
loop_
_entity_poly.entity_id
_entity_poly.type
_entity_poly.pdbx_seq_one_letter_code
_entity_poly.pdbx_strand_id
1 'polypeptide(L)'
;MKKISLLIVALFLVSCETINGKFTVTESVRLKDGSRSVSIPVGNYNASLRVTTKKVKLEIGDGNKYKFQIDPNAIPQRNGSVFFSADEVKQPYDVSTTVRSHVSETDSRSGSESCSYQQPYTVCYPDNNRGRTVCHTEYRTVYGYRQVQYRVRTTDKSLLVNLLSPGTEMAVANFEGRDVNRERIYEYVGQCY
;
A
#
# COMPACT_ATOMS: atom_id res chain seq x y z
N MET A 1 -5.50 -38.88 14.80
CA MET A 1 -4.85 -38.25 13.62
C MET A 1 -5.45 -36.88 13.42
N LYS A 2 -4.78 -35.85 13.93
CA LYS A 2 -5.17 -34.43 13.82
C LYS A 2 -3.89 -33.66 13.54
N LYS A 3 -4.01 -32.50 12.86
CA LYS A 3 -2.99 -31.47 12.59
C LYS A 3 -2.28 -31.68 11.24
N ILE A 4 -2.05 -30.69 10.37
CA ILE A 4 -2.15 -29.22 10.42
C ILE A 4 -2.66 -28.78 9.04
N SER A 5 -3.77 -28.04 8.96
CA SER A 5 -4.08 -27.23 7.78
C SER A 5 -3.22 -25.97 7.86
N LEU A 6 -2.26 -25.84 6.95
CA LEU A 6 -1.40 -24.67 6.81
C LEU A 6 -2.27 -23.52 6.27
N LEU A 7 -2.89 -22.77 7.17
CA LEU A 7 -3.63 -21.55 6.86
C LEU A 7 -2.58 -20.49 6.46
N ILE A 8 -2.36 -20.32 5.15
CA ILE A 8 -1.66 -19.17 4.59
C ILE A 8 -2.57 -17.96 4.84
N VAL A 9 -2.46 -17.39 6.04
CA VAL A 9 -3.02 -16.09 6.37
C VAL A 9 -2.22 -15.09 5.55
N ALA A 10 -2.80 -14.70 4.41
CA ALA A 10 -2.35 -13.57 3.63
C ALA A 10 -2.35 -12.34 4.54
N LEU A 11 -1.19 -12.04 5.09
CA LEU A 11 -0.82 -10.73 5.63
C LEU A 11 -0.86 -9.73 4.47
N PHE A 12 -2.06 -9.36 4.04
CA PHE A 12 -2.29 -8.06 3.42
C PHE A 12 -2.10 -7.04 4.54
N LEU A 13 -0.82 -6.79 4.86
CA LEU A 13 -0.40 -5.57 5.52
C LEU A 13 -1.00 -4.45 4.68
N VAL A 14 -2.04 -3.82 5.21
CA VAL A 14 -2.66 -2.64 4.63
C VAL A 14 -1.57 -1.58 4.62
N SER A 15 -0.83 -1.56 3.51
CA SER A 15 0.15 -0.53 3.20
C SER A 15 -0.53 0.80 3.49
N CYS A 16 0.07 1.61 4.36
CA CYS A 16 -0.29 3.01 4.46
C CYS A 16 0.08 3.67 3.12
N GLU A 17 -0.77 3.53 2.12
CA GLU A 17 -0.57 4.10 0.79
C GLU A 17 -0.55 5.64 0.93
N THR A 18 0.54 6.23 0.46
CA THR A 18 0.69 7.69 0.34
C THR A 18 0.63 8.01 -1.13
N ILE A 19 -0.41 8.72 -1.54
CA ILE A 19 -0.64 9.11 -2.92
C ILE A 19 -0.15 10.54 -3.07
N ASN A 20 0.85 10.76 -3.91
CA ASN A 20 1.33 12.10 -4.25
C ASN A 20 0.49 12.68 -5.37
N GLY A 21 0.30 14.00 -5.35
CA GLY A 21 -0.58 14.66 -6.29
C GLY A 21 -0.51 16.17 -6.24
N LYS A 22 -1.47 16.79 -6.93
CA LYS A 22 -1.63 18.24 -7.00
C LYS A 22 -2.91 18.62 -6.25
N PHE A 23 -2.80 19.59 -5.37
CA PHE A 23 -3.93 20.22 -4.71
C PHE A 23 -4.16 21.62 -5.30
N THR A 24 -5.30 21.82 -5.93
CA THR A 24 -5.69 23.07 -6.56
C THR A 24 -6.82 23.70 -5.75
N VAL A 25 -6.64 24.96 -5.39
CA VAL A 25 -7.57 25.75 -4.58
C VAL A 25 -8.13 26.84 -5.48
N THR A 26 -9.44 26.82 -5.74
CA THR A 26 -10.13 27.80 -6.59
C THR A 26 -10.67 28.98 -5.79
N GLU A 27 -11.01 28.74 -4.52
CA GLU A 27 -11.42 29.77 -3.55
C GLU A 27 -10.65 29.58 -2.25
N SER A 28 -10.36 30.66 -1.52
CA SER A 28 -9.62 30.55 -0.25
C SER A 28 -10.32 29.59 0.73
N VAL A 29 -9.64 28.49 1.10
CA VAL A 29 -10.19 27.47 1.98
C VAL A 29 -9.61 27.55 3.39
N ARG A 30 -10.40 27.22 4.40
CA ARG A 30 -9.96 27.17 5.81
C ARG A 30 -9.99 25.75 6.34
N LEU A 31 -8.84 25.11 6.50
CA LEU A 31 -8.76 23.73 7.02
C LEU A 31 -8.40 23.71 8.51
N LYS A 32 -8.93 22.73 9.24
CA LYS A 32 -8.59 22.52 10.65
C LYS A 32 -7.29 21.73 10.79
N ASP A 33 -6.35 22.29 11.54
CA ASP A 33 -5.13 21.65 12.06
C ASP A 33 -5.18 21.63 13.59
N GLY A 34 -5.71 20.54 14.15
CA GLY A 34 -5.97 20.44 15.58
C GLY A 34 -7.03 21.44 16.01
N SER A 35 -6.68 22.36 16.92
CA SER A 35 -7.54 23.45 17.37
C SER A 35 -7.45 24.71 16.49
N ARG A 36 -6.48 24.78 15.58
CA ARG A 36 -6.25 25.95 14.74
C ARG A 36 -6.97 25.79 13.40
N SER A 37 -7.41 26.92 12.84
CA SER A 37 -7.88 27.00 11.46
C SER A 37 -6.81 27.70 10.63
N VAL A 38 -6.38 27.07 9.54
CA VAL A 38 -5.37 27.61 8.63
C VAL A 38 -6.05 27.97 7.31
N SER A 39 -5.88 29.22 6.87
CA SER A 39 -6.36 29.67 5.55
C SER A 39 -5.34 29.29 4.48
N ILE A 40 -5.78 28.64 3.43
CA ILE A 40 -4.99 28.28 2.25
C ILE A 40 -5.49 29.16 1.11
N PRO A 41 -4.65 30.04 0.55
CA PRO A 41 -5.08 30.92 -0.53
C PRO A 41 -5.30 30.15 -1.84
N VAL A 42 -5.92 30.82 -2.80
CA VAL A 42 -6.09 30.32 -4.17
C VAL A 42 -4.72 30.02 -4.78
N GLY A 43 -4.60 28.87 -5.42
CA GLY A 43 -3.32 28.44 -5.98
C GLY A 43 -3.24 26.96 -6.31
N ASN A 44 -2.04 26.56 -6.72
CA ASN A 44 -1.69 25.18 -7.03
C ASN A 44 -0.55 24.74 -6.12
N TYR A 45 -0.72 23.60 -5.46
CA TYR A 45 0.22 23.10 -4.47
C TYR A 45 0.57 21.64 -4.77
N ASN A 46 1.82 21.26 -4.55
CA ASN A 46 2.15 19.86 -4.41
C ASN A 46 1.57 19.36 -3.09
N ALA A 47 0.95 18.19 -3.11
CA ALA A 47 0.34 17.61 -1.93
C ALA A 47 0.50 16.10 -1.91
N SER A 48 0.36 15.51 -0.72
CA SER A 48 0.26 14.07 -0.56
C SER A 48 -0.93 13.71 0.31
N LEU A 49 -1.61 12.62 -0.06
CA LEU A 49 -2.75 12.10 0.66
C LEU A 49 -2.36 10.73 1.20
N ARG A 50 -2.31 10.62 2.53
CA ARG A 50 -1.95 9.39 3.23
C ARG A 50 -3.15 8.80 3.94
N VAL A 51 -3.51 7.58 3.55
CA VAL A 51 -4.57 6.83 4.22
C VAL A 51 -3.96 6.07 5.40
N THR A 52 -4.56 6.24 6.57
CA THR A 52 -4.25 5.49 7.79
C THR A 52 -5.50 4.75 8.25
N THR A 53 -5.37 3.76 9.12
CA THR A 53 -6.47 2.87 9.55
C THR A 53 -7.78 3.54 9.99
N LYS A 54 -7.76 4.82 10.37
CA LYS A 54 -8.97 5.56 10.83
C LYS A 54 -9.12 6.95 10.21
N LYS A 55 -8.15 7.42 9.43
CA LYS A 55 -8.05 8.83 9.03
C LYS A 55 -7.34 8.95 7.71
N VAL A 56 -7.74 9.95 6.93
CA VAL A 56 -7.00 10.43 5.77
C VAL A 56 -6.24 11.70 6.18
N LYS A 57 -4.96 11.78 5.81
CA LYS A 57 -4.12 12.96 6.05
C LYS A 57 -3.77 13.60 4.71
N LEU A 58 -4.14 14.86 4.54
CA LEU A 58 -3.71 15.68 3.42
C LEU A 58 -2.54 16.54 3.88
N GLU A 59 -1.40 16.43 3.22
CA GLU A 59 -0.22 17.25 3.44
C GLU A 59 -0.01 18.16 2.24
N ILE A 60 0.10 19.47 2.47
CA ILE A 60 0.17 20.48 1.41
C ILE A 60 1.48 21.26 1.55
N GLY A 61 2.26 21.33 0.47
CA GLY A 61 3.54 22.07 0.44
C GLY A 61 4.53 21.58 1.50
N ASP A 62 5.11 22.53 2.24
CA ASP A 62 6.25 22.29 3.15
C ASP A 62 5.86 21.72 4.53
N GLY A 63 4.72 21.02 4.62
CA GLY A 63 4.47 20.08 5.73
C GLY A 63 3.27 20.37 6.63
N ASN A 64 2.35 21.26 6.26
CA ASN A 64 1.08 21.37 6.98
C ASN A 64 0.22 20.13 6.71
N LYS A 65 -0.28 19.49 7.77
CA LYS A 65 -1.02 18.20 7.69
C LYS A 65 -2.44 18.35 8.23
N TYR A 66 -3.42 18.16 7.35
CA TYR A 66 -4.84 18.26 7.65
C TYR A 66 -5.46 16.87 7.76
N LYS A 67 -6.23 16.63 8.82
CA LYS A 67 -6.78 15.31 9.13
C LYS A 67 -8.27 15.26 8.82
N PHE A 68 -8.68 14.31 7.99
CA PHE A 68 -10.07 14.00 7.69
C PHE A 68 -10.43 12.68 8.38
N GLN A 69 -11.49 12.67 9.18
CA GLN A 69 -11.98 11.46 9.85
C GLN A 69 -12.81 10.64 8.88
N ILE A 70 -12.14 9.95 7.97
CA ILE A 70 -12.74 9.05 6.98
C ILE A 70 -12.31 7.63 7.31
N ASP A 71 -13.28 6.72 7.38
CA ASP A 71 -13.00 5.27 7.43
C ASP A 71 -12.41 4.84 6.08
N PRO A 72 -11.20 4.28 6.03
CA PRO A 72 -10.59 3.79 4.80
C PRO A 72 -11.46 2.78 4.04
N ASN A 73 -12.30 2.02 4.73
CA ASN A 73 -13.19 1.04 4.11
C ASN A 73 -14.37 1.68 3.37
N ALA A 74 -14.70 2.94 3.70
CA ALA A 74 -15.71 3.71 2.98
C ALA A 74 -15.19 4.28 1.66
N ILE A 75 -13.86 4.35 1.48
CA ILE A 75 -13.25 4.76 0.21
C ILE A 75 -13.29 3.57 -0.76
N PRO A 76 -13.87 3.72 -1.97
CA PRO A 76 -13.90 2.66 -2.95
C PRO A 76 -12.50 2.11 -3.25
N GLN A 77 -12.33 0.79 -3.10
CA GLN A 77 -11.07 0.10 -3.44
C GLN A 77 -10.90 -0.09 -4.97
N ARG A 78 -11.98 0.16 -5.73
CA ARG A 78 -12.08 0.04 -7.19
C ARG A 78 -12.77 1.29 -7.75
N ASN A 79 -13.06 1.28 -9.04
CA ASN A 79 -13.81 2.33 -9.71
C ASN A 79 -15.10 2.66 -8.94
N GLY A 80 -15.22 3.91 -8.50
CA GLY A 80 -16.38 4.34 -7.73
C GLY A 80 -16.21 5.73 -7.16
N SER A 81 -17.30 6.25 -6.59
CA SER A 81 -17.32 7.53 -5.91
C SER A 81 -18.01 7.41 -4.55
N VAL A 82 -17.60 8.24 -3.61
CA VAL A 82 -18.19 8.33 -2.27
C VAL A 82 -18.24 9.80 -1.85
N PHE A 83 -19.26 10.15 -1.07
CA PHE A 83 -19.45 11.47 -0.50
C PHE A 83 -19.43 11.38 1.03
N PHE A 84 -18.81 12.36 1.67
CA PHE A 84 -18.82 12.54 3.11
C PHE A 84 -19.15 13.99 3.45
N SER A 85 -20.05 14.18 4.39
CA SER A 85 -20.37 15.51 4.92
C SER A 85 -19.24 16.07 5.78
N ALA A 86 -19.19 17.39 5.90
CA ALA A 86 -18.29 18.15 6.77
C ALA A 86 -18.27 17.61 8.21
N ASP A 87 -19.45 17.27 8.73
CA ASP A 87 -19.62 16.72 10.07
C ASP A 87 -19.06 15.31 10.23
N GLU A 88 -19.16 14.45 9.20
CA GLU A 88 -18.56 13.12 9.21
C GLU A 88 -17.03 13.21 9.21
N VAL A 89 -16.46 14.03 8.34
CA VAL A 89 -15.00 14.13 8.18
C VAL A 89 -14.32 15.02 9.23
N LYS A 90 -15.10 15.72 10.07
CA LYS A 90 -14.66 16.69 11.08
C LYS A 90 -13.82 17.84 10.49
N GLN A 91 -14.19 18.28 9.29
CA GLN A 91 -13.61 19.42 8.58
C GLN A 91 -14.74 20.35 8.12
N PRO A 92 -14.49 21.64 7.84
CA PRO A 92 -15.55 22.60 7.50
C PRO A 92 -16.03 22.52 6.05
N TYR A 93 -15.71 21.44 5.34
CA TYR A 93 -16.06 21.21 3.94
C TYR A 93 -16.53 19.78 3.78
N ASP A 94 -17.50 19.59 2.88
CA ASP A 94 -17.87 18.26 2.42
C ASP A 94 -16.76 17.71 1.52
N VAL A 95 -16.67 16.37 1.43
CA VAL A 95 -15.62 15.67 0.69
C VAL A 95 -16.27 14.71 -0.29
N SER A 96 -16.05 14.95 -1.58
CA SER A 96 -16.42 14.00 -2.64
C SER A 96 -15.18 13.34 -3.19
N THR A 97 -15.11 12.02 -3.16
CA THR A 97 -13.96 11.23 -3.61
C THR A 97 -14.36 10.35 -4.78
N THR A 98 -13.54 10.34 -5.83
CA THR A 98 -13.67 9.44 -6.97
C THR A 98 -12.37 8.66 -7.15
N VAL A 99 -12.49 7.34 -7.21
CA VAL A 99 -11.38 6.42 -7.50
C VAL A 99 -11.59 5.86 -8.90
N ARG A 100 -10.54 5.90 -9.72
CA ARG A 100 -10.47 5.22 -11.00
C ARG A 100 -9.24 4.32 -11.00
N SER A 101 -9.40 3.11 -11.46
CA SER A 101 -8.37 2.08 -11.50
C SER A 101 -8.36 1.45 -12.89
N HIS A 102 -7.16 1.32 -13.44
CA HIS A 102 -6.89 0.58 -14.65
C HIS A 102 -5.88 -0.51 -14.34
N VAL A 103 -6.23 -1.75 -14.65
CA VAL A 103 -5.36 -2.91 -14.45
C VAL A 103 -4.95 -3.42 -15.82
N SER A 104 -3.64 -3.55 -16.03
CA SER A 104 -3.08 -4.16 -17.22
C SER A 104 -2.06 -5.22 -16.83
N GLU A 105 -1.91 -6.24 -17.67
CA GLU A 105 -0.94 -7.31 -17.49
C GLU A 105 -0.07 -7.40 -18.74
N THR A 106 1.22 -7.67 -18.55
CA THR A 106 2.10 -8.01 -19.68
C THR A 106 1.87 -9.45 -20.12
N ASP A 107 2.37 -9.78 -21.31
CA ASP A 107 2.56 -11.18 -21.70
C ASP A 107 3.42 -11.94 -20.67
N SER A 108 3.31 -13.27 -20.70
CA SER A 108 4.13 -14.17 -19.88
C SER A 108 5.62 -13.99 -20.22
N ARG A 109 6.45 -13.89 -19.18
CA ARG A 109 7.90 -13.78 -19.29
C ARG A 109 8.54 -14.95 -18.57
N SER A 110 9.50 -15.60 -19.22
CA SER A 110 10.33 -16.63 -18.59
C SER A 110 11.67 -16.02 -18.17
N GLY A 111 12.23 -16.51 -17.06
CA GLY A 111 13.53 -16.07 -16.58
C GLY A 111 14.11 -16.97 -15.50
N SER A 112 15.31 -16.63 -15.03
CA SER A 112 15.96 -17.29 -13.90
C SER A 112 16.07 -16.32 -12.73
N GLU A 113 15.72 -16.75 -11.52
CA GLU A 113 15.83 -15.96 -10.30
C GLU A 113 16.70 -16.68 -9.27
N SER A 114 17.47 -15.91 -8.51
CA SER A 114 18.23 -16.44 -7.37
C SER A 114 17.28 -17.02 -6.33
N CYS A 115 17.65 -18.15 -5.75
CA CYS A 115 16.90 -18.81 -4.69
C CYS A 115 17.86 -19.35 -3.63
N SER A 116 17.31 -19.67 -2.47
CA SER A 116 18.03 -20.42 -1.45
C SER A 116 17.09 -21.40 -0.76
N TYR A 117 17.67 -22.47 -0.23
CA TYR A 117 16.96 -23.46 0.55
C TYR A 117 17.84 -23.98 1.69
N GLN A 118 17.19 -24.52 2.72
CA GLN A 118 17.88 -25.16 3.83
C GLN A 118 18.11 -26.64 3.49
N GLN A 119 19.37 -27.04 3.39
CA GLN A 119 19.74 -28.43 3.18
C GLN A 119 20.26 -29.02 4.50
N PRO A 120 19.76 -30.19 4.94
CA PRO A 120 20.27 -30.87 6.12
C PRO A 120 21.62 -31.53 5.83
N TYR A 121 22.57 -31.34 6.73
CA TYR A 121 23.88 -31.98 6.74
C TYR A 121 24.06 -32.74 8.05
N THR A 122 24.46 -34.00 7.97
CA THR A 122 24.88 -34.74 9.16
C THR A 122 26.32 -34.35 9.48
N VAL A 123 26.51 -33.71 10.63
CA VAL A 123 27.82 -33.35 11.15
C VAL A 123 28.11 -34.24 12.34
N CYS A 124 29.28 -34.87 12.33
CA CYS A 124 29.73 -35.78 13.37
C CYS A 124 31.02 -35.27 13.99
N TYR A 125 31.13 -35.32 15.31
CA TYR A 125 32.35 -34.95 16.03
C TYR A 125 32.68 -35.99 17.11
N PRO A 126 33.98 -36.19 17.43
CA PRO A 126 34.39 -37.10 18.48
C PRO A 126 34.02 -36.54 19.86
N ASP A 127 33.37 -37.36 20.69
CA ASP A 127 33.13 -37.08 22.10
C ASP A 127 34.40 -37.41 22.91
N ASN A 128 35.12 -36.35 23.31
CA ASN A 128 36.37 -36.41 24.05
C ASN A 128 36.29 -37.23 25.36
N ASN A 129 35.09 -37.46 25.90
CA ASN A 129 34.93 -38.18 27.17
C ASN A 129 34.71 -39.69 27.03
N ARG A 130 34.38 -40.22 25.84
CA ARG A 130 33.97 -41.63 25.69
C ARG A 130 34.45 -42.34 24.43
N GLY A 131 35.23 -41.69 23.57
CA GLY A 131 35.67 -42.26 22.29
C GLY A 131 34.52 -42.59 21.34
N ARG A 132 33.33 -42.01 21.56
CA ARG A 132 32.13 -42.19 20.74
C ARG A 132 32.02 -41.04 19.74
N THR A 133 31.54 -41.32 18.54
CA THR A 133 31.20 -40.26 17.58
C THR A 133 29.75 -39.85 17.81
N VAL A 134 29.51 -38.56 18.04
CA VAL A 134 28.16 -37.99 18.16
C VAL A 134 27.84 -37.27 16.85
N CYS A 135 26.69 -37.56 16.26
CA CYS A 135 26.22 -36.93 15.04
C CYS A 135 24.90 -36.19 15.28
N HIS A 136 24.78 -35.00 14.71
CA HIS A 136 23.52 -34.24 14.67
C HIS A 136 23.28 -33.69 13.28
N THR A 137 22.03 -33.27 13.03
CA THR A 137 21.66 -32.61 11.77
C THR A 137 21.84 -31.10 11.92
N GLU A 138 22.63 -30.51 11.05
CA GLU A 138 22.74 -29.06 10.87
C GLU A 138 22.06 -28.65 9.56
N TYR A 139 21.30 -27.56 9.58
CA TYR A 139 20.75 -26.98 8.35
C TYR A 139 21.70 -25.92 7.82
N ARG A 140 22.07 -26.01 6.55
CA ARG A 140 22.89 -25.01 5.86
C ARG A 140 22.09 -24.40 4.71
N THR A 141 22.21 -23.08 4.56
CA THR A 141 21.64 -22.35 3.43
C THR A 141 22.44 -22.64 2.17
N VAL A 142 21.81 -23.26 1.18
CA VAL A 142 22.36 -23.43 -0.17
C VAL A 142 21.74 -22.39 -1.07
N TYR A 143 22.58 -21.70 -1.84
CA TYR A 143 22.16 -20.70 -2.82
C TYR A 143 22.18 -21.30 -4.22
N GLY A 144 21.22 -20.93 -5.03
CA GLY A 144 21.06 -21.45 -6.38
C GLY A 144 20.23 -20.54 -7.25
N TYR A 145 19.79 -21.08 -8.38
CA TYR A 145 18.87 -20.42 -9.30
C TYR A 145 17.68 -21.31 -9.62
N ARG A 146 16.53 -20.68 -9.89
CA ARG A 146 15.32 -21.38 -10.33
C ARG A 146 14.73 -20.69 -11.55
N GLN A 147 14.19 -21.50 -12.45
CA GLN A 147 13.41 -21.01 -13.57
C GLN A 147 12.05 -20.51 -13.07
N VAL A 148 11.61 -19.36 -13.56
CA VAL A 148 10.33 -18.76 -13.24
C VAL A 148 9.62 -18.33 -14.51
N GLN A 149 8.29 -18.38 -14.49
CA GLN A 149 7.45 -17.69 -15.46
C GLN A 149 6.51 -16.76 -14.72
N TYR A 150 6.40 -15.52 -15.16
CA TYR A 150 5.57 -14.52 -14.51
C TYR A 150 4.99 -13.51 -15.51
N ARG A 151 3.89 -12.90 -15.12
CA ARG A 151 3.38 -11.65 -15.73
C ARG A 151 3.64 -10.49 -14.80
N VAL A 152 3.81 -9.29 -15.37
CA VAL A 152 3.81 -8.07 -14.58
C VAL A 152 2.42 -7.48 -14.65
N ARG A 153 1.72 -7.43 -13.52
CA ARG A 153 0.46 -6.69 -13.39
C ARG A 153 0.78 -5.26 -12.97
N THR A 154 0.31 -4.30 -13.76
CA THR A 154 0.36 -2.88 -13.43
C THR A 154 -1.05 -2.43 -13.04
N THR A 155 -1.19 -1.89 -11.83
CA THR A 155 -2.42 -1.26 -11.37
C THR A 155 -2.19 0.24 -11.27
N ASP A 156 -2.84 0.98 -12.14
CA ASP A 156 -2.81 2.44 -12.20
C ASP A 156 -4.08 2.99 -11.56
N LYS A 157 -3.94 3.62 -10.39
CA LYS A 157 -5.03 4.22 -9.63
C LYS A 157 -4.93 5.74 -9.71
N SER A 158 -6.01 6.38 -10.15
CA SER A 158 -6.19 7.83 -10.07
C SER A 158 -7.24 8.14 -8.99
N LEU A 159 -6.90 9.09 -8.12
CA LEU A 159 -7.74 9.56 -7.03
C LEU A 159 -8.04 11.05 -7.25
N LEU A 160 -9.33 11.38 -7.34
CA LEU A 160 -9.81 12.76 -7.34
C LEU A 160 -10.59 12.99 -6.04
N VAL A 161 -10.20 14.00 -5.26
CA VAL A 161 -10.93 14.41 -4.05
C VAL A 161 -11.30 15.87 -4.19
N ASN A 162 -12.59 16.18 -4.10
CA ASN A 162 -13.10 17.55 -4.14
C ASN A 162 -13.51 17.96 -2.71
N LEU A 163 -13.08 19.14 -2.29
CA LEU A 163 -13.63 19.85 -1.15
C LEU A 163 -14.77 20.74 -1.64
N LEU A 164 -15.96 20.52 -1.10
CA LEU A 164 -17.16 21.24 -1.50
C LEU A 164 -17.62 22.16 -0.37
N SER A 165 -18.21 23.30 -0.72
CA SER A 165 -18.86 24.15 0.30
C SER A 165 -20.02 23.38 0.95
N PRO A 166 -20.17 23.41 2.28
CA PRO A 166 -21.13 22.59 3.00
C PRO A 166 -22.56 22.67 2.47
N GLY A 167 -23.15 21.52 2.17
CA GLY A 167 -24.52 21.40 1.65
C GLY A 167 -24.68 21.83 0.18
N THR A 168 -23.57 21.97 -0.56
CA THR A 168 -23.57 22.37 -1.98
C THR A 168 -22.70 21.43 -2.81
N GLU A 169 -22.86 21.46 -4.13
CA GLU A 169 -21.99 20.73 -5.08
C GLU A 169 -20.82 21.59 -5.58
N MET A 170 -20.64 22.81 -5.06
CA MET A 170 -19.61 23.73 -5.51
C MET A 170 -18.24 23.35 -4.95
N ALA A 171 -17.32 22.96 -5.82
CA ALA A 171 -15.95 22.62 -5.46
C ALA A 171 -15.10 23.88 -5.26
N VAL A 172 -14.54 24.02 -4.05
CA VAL A 172 -13.63 25.12 -3.66
C VAL A 172 -12.16 24.73 -3.71
N ALA A 173 -11.89 23.42 -3.73
CA ALA A 173 -10.57 22.86 -3.97
C ALA A 173 -10.67 21.41 -4.45
N ASN A 174 -9.65 20.93 -5.15
CA ASN A 174 -9.53 19.54 -5.57
C ASN A 174 -8.10 19.01 -5.38
N PHE A 175 -7.98 17.76 -4.97
CA PHE A 175 -6.75 16.97 -4.98
C PHE A 175 -6.82 15.93 -6.09
N GLU A 176 -5.81 15.91 -6.94
CA GLU A 176 -5.62 14.91 -7.99
C GLU A 176 -4.31 14.17 -7.76
N GLY A 177 -4.41 12.88 -7.45
CA GLY A 177 -3.27 12.01 -7.22
C GLY A 177 -3.30 10.78 -8.10
N ARG A 178 -2.13 10.22 -8.38
CA ARG A 178 -1.98 8.98 -9.14
C ARG A 178 -0.98 8.07 -8.45
N ASP A 179 -1.36 6.81 -8.29
CA ASP A 179 -0.52 5.74 -7.77
C ASP A 179 -0.40 4.62 -8.81
N VAL A 180 0.83 4.12 -9.00
CA VAL A 180 1.10 3.07 -9.98
C VAL A 180 1.83 1.95 -9.26
N ASN A 181 1.11 0.87 -8.99
CA ASN A 181 1.69 -0.34 -8.41
C ASN A 181 2.02 -1.36 -9.51
N ARG A 182 3.18 -2.01 -9.40
CA ARG A 182 3.59 -3.09 -10.30
C ARG A 182 3.94 -4.32 -9.48
N GLU A 183 3.27 -5.42 -9.75
CA GLU A 183 3.51 -6.70 -9.08
C GLU A 183 3.85 -7.80 -10.09
N ARG A 184 4.75 -8.73 -9.71
CA ARG A 184 4.99 -9.96 -10.47
C ARG A 184 4.02 -11.03 -10.02
N ILE A 185 3.21 -11.52 -10.94
CA ILE A 185 2.32 -12.66 -10.75
C ILE A 185 3.03 -13.88 -11.31
N TYR A 186 3.53 -14.77 -10.45
CA TYR A 186 4.20 -15.99 -10.88
C TYR A 186 3.19 -17.02 -11.39
N GLU A 187 3.39 -17.48 -12.63
CA GLU A 187 2.65 -18.56 -13.27
C GLU A 187 3.34 -19.91 -13.04
N TYR A 188 4.68 -19.89 -12.97
CA TYR A 188 5.52 -21.06 -12.71
C TYR A 188 6.73 -20.69 -11.85
N VAL A 189 7.08 -21.57 -10.91
CA VAL A 189 8.29 -21.47 -10.10
C VAL A 189 8.93 -22.86 -10.04
N GLY A 190 10.09 -22.99 -10.65
CA GLY A 190 10.87 -24.23 -10.67
C GLY A 190 11.60 -24.51 -9.37
N GLN A 191 12.21 -25.69 -9.31
CA GLN A 191 13.11 -26.07 -8.22
C GLN A 191 14.36 -25.17 -8.21
N CYS A 192 14.94 -25.03 -7.01
CA CYS A 192 16.20 -24.33 -6.82
C CYS A 192 17.35 -25.31 -7.07
N TYR A 193 18.26 -24.96 -7.99
CA TYR A 193 19.45 -25.74 -8.33
C TYR A 193 20.72 -24.96 -8.02
#